data_AF-F8QKV3-F1
#
_entry.id   AF-F8QKV3-F1
#
_cell.length_a   1.000
_cell.length_b   1.000
_cell.length_c   1.000
_cell.angle_alpha   90.00
_cell.angle_beta   90.00
_cell.angle_gamma   90.00
#
_symmetry.space_group_name_H-M   'P 1'
#
loop_
_entity.id
_entity.type
_entity.pdbx_description
1 polymer ?
#
loop_
_entity_poly.entity_id
_entity_poly.type
_entity_poly.pdbx_seq_one_letter_code
_entity_poly.pdbx_strand_id
1 'polypeptide(L)'
;MKGGTTHALKPDLVSLNGVADESELDGRVSWQDLAIACEVKGDWNVLLKQAGTYARCTFVAHENRYFVLVIGFNHKTSEVQFYFYQRSG
;
A
#
# COMPACT_ATOMS: atom_id res chain seq x y z
N MET A 1 14.50 -17.85 -8.59
CA MET A 1 13.74 -16.61 -8.85
C MET A 1 13.96 -15.64 -7.70
N LYS A 2 14.75 -14.58 -7.91
CA LYS A 2 14.83 -13.43 -7.01
C LYS A 2 14.03 -12.32 -7.68
N GLY A 3 12.85 -12.02 -7.14
CA GLY A 3 11.92 -11.07 -7.75
C GLY A 3 10.87 -10.64 -6.73
N GLY A 4 11.30 -9.91 -5.73
CA GLY A 4 10.42 -9.25 -4.77
C GLY A 4 11.25 -8.19 -4.08
N THR A 5 11.07 -6.93 -4.47
CA THR A 5 11.71 -5.80 -3.82
C THR A 5 11.22 -5.73 -2.38
N THR A 6 12.08 -6.09 -1.42
CA THR A 6 11.89 -5.80 0.01
C THR A 6 12.22 -4.34 0.33
N HIS A 7 11.98 -3.42 -0.60
CA HIS A 7 12.13 -2.00 -0.33
C HIS A 7 10.89 -1.54 0.40
N ALA A 8 11.05 -1.12 1.66
CA ALA A 8 9.97 -0.78 2.58
C ALA A 8 9.09 0.41 2.13
N LEU A 9 9.35 1.02 0.97
CA LEU A 9 8.80 2.31 0.56
C LEU A 9 8.37 2.36 -0.92
N LYS A 10 8.06 1.22 -1.53
CA LYS A 10 7.58 1.19 -2.92
C LYS A 10 6.49 0.13 -3.09
N PRO A 11 5.22 0.48 -2.87
CA PRO A 11 4.11 -0.38 -3.24
C PRO A 11 4.17 -0.76 -4.73
N ASP A 12 3.73 -1.96 -5.06
CA ASP A 12 3.67 -2.42 -6.46
C ASP A 12 2.60 -1.65 -7.26
N LEU A 13 1.50 -1.24 -6.61
CA LEU A 13 0.47 -0.36 -7.17
C LEU A 13 -0.13 0.54 -6.09
N VAL A 14 -0.54 1.75 -6.47
CA VAL A 14 -1.24 2.70 -5.60
C VAL A 14 -2.45 3.29 -6.32
N SER A 15 -3.49 3.59 -5.56
CA SER A 15 -4.56 4.50 -5.96
C SER A 15 -4.38 5.78 -5.17
N LEU A 16 -4.68 6.93 -5.78
CA LEU A 16 -4.55 8.24 -5.15
C LEU A 16 -5.94 8.89 -4.96
N ASN A 17 -6.05 9.78 -3.98
CA ASN A 17 -7.28 10.55 -3.74
C ASN A 17 -7.35 11.73 -4.71
N GLY A 18 -8.49 11.90 -5.38
CA GLY A 18 -8.75 13.07 -6.22
C GLY A 18 -7.90 13.18 -7.49
N VAL A 19 -7.19 12.11 -7.86
CA VAL A 19 -6.41 12.01 -9.10
C VAL A 19 -7.04 10.93 -9.96
N ALA A 20 -7.52 11.30 -11.14
CA ALA A 20 -8.14 10.36 -12.09
C ALA A 20 -7.14 9.84 -13.13
N ASP A 21 -6.11 10.63 -13.44
CA ASP A 21 -5.14 10.34 -14.50
C ASP A 21 -3.72 10.71 -14.05
N GLU A 22 -2.72 9.97 -14.52
CA GLU A 22 -1.31 10.25 -14.21
C GLU A 22 -0.84 11.63 -14.69
N SER A 23 -1.46 12.18 -15.74
CA SER A 23 -1.18 13.53 -16.24
C SER A 23 -1.55 14.65 -15.27
N GLU A 24 -2.39 14.38 -14.26
CA GLU A 24 -2.72 15.31 -13.18
C GLU A 24 -1.62 15.34 -12.10
N LEU A 25 -0.65 14.42 -12.15
CA LEU A 25 0.46 14.37 -11.21
C LEU A 25 1.56 15.35 -11.64
N ASP A 26 1.91 16.28 -10.75
CA ASP A 26 3.03 17.22 -10.92
C ASP A 26 4.42 16.57 -10.76
N GLY A 27 4.47 15.23 -10.75
CA GLY A 27 5.65 14.42 -10.53
C GLY A 27 5.98 14.15 -9.06
N ARG A 28 5.17 14.59 -8.10
CA ARG A 28 5.40 14.34 -6.67
C ARG A 28 4.20 13.65 -6.01
N VAL A 29 4.19 12.32 -6.03
CA VAL A 29 3.24 11.52 -5.23
C VAL A 29 3.77 11.39 -3.80
N SER A 30 2.97 11.77 -2.81
CA SER A 30 3.30 11.64 -1.39
C SER A 30 2.42 10.58 -0.70
N TRP A 31 2.83 10.16 0.50
CA TRP A 31 2.04 9.28 1.35
C TRP A 31 0.68 9.87 1.78
N GLN A 32 0.50 11.20 1.69
CA GLN A 32 -0.77 11.86 1.99
C GLN A 32 -1.80 11.63 0.89
N ASP A 33 -1.34 11.45 -0.35
CA ASP A 33 -2.20 11.35 -1.53
C ASP A 33 -2.74 9.94 -1.73
N LEU A 34 -2.12 8.93 -1.10
CA LEU A 34 -2.52 7.53 -1.25
C LEU A 34 -3.94 7.29 -0.75
N ALA A 35 -4.81 6.74 -1.59
CA ALA A 35 -6.11 6.19 -1.21
C ALA A 35 -5.97 4.73 -0.79
N ILE A 36 -5.32 3.90 -1.60
CA ILE A 36 -5.14 2.46 -1.39
C ILE A 36 -3.74 2.08 -1.87
N ALA A 37 -3.06 1.20 -1.14
CA ALA A 37 -1.85 0.55 -1.62
C ALA A 37 -2.15 -0.92 -1.98
N CYS A 38 -1.43 -1.45 -2.97
CA CYS A 38 -1.48 -2.84 -3.36
C CYS A 38 -0.06 -3.41 -3.44
N GLU A 39 0.10 -4.62 -2.91
CA GLU A 39 1.38 -5.34 -2.92
C GLU A 39 1.20 -6.75 -3.47
N VAL A 40 2.14 -7.18 -4.31
CA VAL A 40 2.17 -8.49 -4.93
C VAL A 40 3.41 -9.24 -4.47
N LYS A 41 3.22 -10.33 -3.72
CA LYS A 41 4.32 -11.21 -3.27
C LYS A 41 3.86 -12.65 -3.21
N GLY A 42 4.79 -13.58 -3.12
CA GLY A 42 4.51 -15.03 -3.07
C GLY A 42 4.54 -15.61 -1.65
N ASP A 43 4.39 -14.75 -0.65
CA ASP A 43 4.50 -15.07 0.78
C ASP A 43 3.62 -14.12 1.61
N TRP A 44 2.74 -14.68 2.41
CA TRP A 44 1.79 -13.92 3.23
C TRP A 44 2.44 -13.12 4.36
N ASN A 45 3.53 -13.63 4.96
CA ASN A 45 4.24 -12.92 6.01
C ASN A 45 4.95 -11.68 5.46
N VAL A 46 5.44 -11.75 4.22
CA VAL A 46 6.01 -10.59 3.53
C VAL A 46 4.93 -9.56 3.22
N LEU A 47 3.78 -9.99 2.66
CA LEU A 47 2.64 -9.11 2.38
C LEU A 47 2.17 -8.38 3.64
N LEU A 48 1.97 -9.11 4.75
CA LEU A 48 1.55 -8.53 6.02
C LEU A 48 2.52 -7.47 6.55
N LYS A 49 3.84 -7.73 6.45
CA LYS A 49 4.87 -6.79 6.90
C LYS A 49 4.92 -5.53 6.06
N GLN A 50 4.82 -5.66 4.73
CA GLN A 50 4.80 -4.49 3.84
C GLN A 50 3.51 -3.69 4.00
N ALA A 51 2.36 -4.37 4.07
CA ALA A 51 1.07 -3.73 4.31
C ALA A 51 1.05 -2.93 5.62
N GLY A 52 1.59 -3.48 6.71
CA GLY A 52 1.72 -2.77 7.98
C GLY A 52 2.66 -1.56 7.90
N THR A 53 3.71 -1.64 7.09
CA THR A 53 4.63 -0.51 6.85
C THR A 53 3.93 0.61 6.10
N TYR A 54 3.22 0.30 5.02
CA TYR A 54 2.45 1.28 4.24
C TYR A 54 1.37 1.94 5.07
N ALA A 55 0.64 1.16 5.88
CA ALA A 55 -0.35 1.70 6.80
C ALA A 55 0.27 2.70 7.79
N ARG A 56 1.42 2.36 8.39
CA ARG A 56 2.13 3.25 9.31
C ARG A 56 2.59 4.53 8.61
N CYS A 57 3.23 4.43 7.45
CA CYS A 57 3.67 5.61 6.67
C CYS A 57 2.49 6.52 6.31
N THR A 58 1.37 5.92 5.90
CA THR A 58 0.15 6.65 5.54
C THR A 58 -0.48 7.35 6.75
N PHE A 59 -0.53 6.70 7.91
CA PHE A 59 -1.02 7.33 9.15
C PHE A 59 -0.12 8.45 9.66
N VAL A 60 1.20 8.33 9.47
CA VAL A 60 2.14 9.41 9.80
C VAL A 60 1.96 10.59 8.87
N ALA A 61 1.72 10.33 7.58
CA ALA A 61 1.53 11.38 6.60
C ALA A 61 0.18 12.08 6.74
N HIS A 62 -0.89 11.36 7.08
CA HIS A 62 -2.26 11.87 7.06
C HIS A 62 -2.92 11.81 8.46
N GLU A 63 -2.81 12.89 9.23
CA GLU A 63 -3.21 12.92 10.65
C GLU A 63 -4.69 12.61 10.90
N ASN A 64 -5.57 13.01 9.98
CA ASN A 64 -7.02 12.81 10.15
C ASN A 64 -7.51 11.49 9.55
N ARG A 65 -6.62 10.59 9.13
CA ARG A 65 -7.02 9.33 8.51
C ARG A 65 -7.39 8.29 9.56
N TYR A 66 -8.65 7.84 9.53
CA TYR A 66 -9.17 6.84 10.48
C TYR A 66 -8.72 5.40 10.17
N PHE A 67 -8.63 5.04 8.89
CA PHE A 67 -8.24 3.70 8.46
C PHE A 67 -7.37 3.73 7.20
N VAL A 68 -6.55 2.70 7.03
CA VAL A 68 -5.79 2.44 5.80
C VAL A 68 -6.15 1.06 5.29
N LEU A 69 -6.45 0.97 4.00
CA LEU A 69 -6.62 -0.30 3.29
C LEU A 69 -5.37 -0.58 2.46
N VAL A 70 -4.81 -1.78 2.64
CA VAL A 70 -3.79 -2.33 1.74
C VAL A 70 -4.31 -3.65 1.17
N ILE A 71 -4.20 -3.82 -0.15
CA ILE A 71 -4.58 -5.05 -0.85
C ILE A 71 -3.32 -5.90 -1.03
N GLY A 72 -3.33 -7.13 -0.53
CA GLY A 72 -2.27 -8.10 -0.78
C GLY A 72 -2.72 -9.11 -1.82
N PHE A 73 -1.89 -9.34 -2.84
CA PHE A 73 -2.11 -10.42 -3.80
C PHE A 73 -0.98 -11.45 -3.72
N ASN A 74 -1.36 -12.70 -3.41
CA ASN A 74 -0.42 -13.81 -3.43
C ASN A 74 -0.38 -14.46 -4.82
N HIS A 75 0.64 -14.12 -5.61
CA HIS A 75 0.76 -14.61 -6.99
C HIS A 75 1.03 -16.12 -7.10
N LYS A 76 1.42 -16.80 -6.02
CA LYS A 76 1.62 -18.26 -6.04
C LYS A 76 0.32 -19.03 -5.87
N THR A 77 -0.59 -18.51 -5.05
CA THR A 77 -1.88 -19.15 -4.76
C THR A 77 -3.04 -18.51 -5.50
N SER A 78 -2.82 -17.37 -6.16
CA SER A 78 -3.85 -16.56 -6.83
C SER A 78 -4.95 -16.09 -5.88
N GLU A 79 -4.56 -15.75 -4.66
CA GLU A 79 -5.46 -15.31 -3.59
C GLU A 79 -5.27 -13.83 -3.28
N VAL A 80 -6.35 -13.16 -2.87
CA VAL A 80 -6.35 -11.75 -2.43
C VAL A 80 -6.69 -11.67 -0.95
N GLN A 81 -5.97 -10.82 -0.21
CA GLN A 81 -6.30 -10.42 1.16
C GLN A 81 -6.46 -8.91 1.25
N PHE A 82 -7.41 -8.47 2.08
CA PHE A 82 -7.63 -7.06 2.40
C PHE A 82 -7.13 -6.80 3.82
N TYR A 83 -6.08 -6.00 3.95
CA TYR A 83 -5.53 -5.60 5.24
C TYR A 83 -6.13 -4.25 5.65
N PHE A 84 -7.07 -4.30 6.60
CA PHE A 84 -7.67 -3.11 7.21
C PHE A 84 -6.89 -2.75 8.47
N TYR A 85 -6.25 -1.59 8.46
CA TYR A 85 -5.59 -1.02 9.63
C TYR A 85 -6.40 0.15 10.14
N GLN A 86 -6.64 0.20 11.45
CA GLN A 86 -7.25 1.34 12.11
C GLN A 86 -6.19 2.13 12.89
N ARG A 87 -6.41 3.44 13.02
CA ARG A 87 -5.52 4.34 13.76
C ARG A 87 -5.36 3.93 15.23
N SER A 88 -6.39 3.34 15.82
CA SER A 88 -6.46 2.99 17.25
C SER A 88 -5.56 1.82 17.68
N GLY A 89 -5.04 1.04 16.72
CA GLY A 89 -4.33 -0.22 17.00
C GLY A 89 -5.28 -1.41 16.97
#